data_AF-A0A954LAJ8-F1
#
_entry.id   AF-A0A954LAJ8-F1
#
_cell.length_a   1.000
_cell.length_b   1.000
_cell.length_c   1.000
_cell.angle_alpha   90.00
_cell.angle_beta   90.00
_cell.angle_gamma   90.00
#
_symmetry.space_group_name_H-M   'P 1'
#
loop_
_entity.id
_entity.type
_entity.pdbx_description
1 polymer ?
#
loop_
_entity_poly.entity_id
_entity_poly.type
_entity_poly.pdbx_seq_one_letter_code
_entity_poly.pdbx_strand_id
1 'polypeptide(L)'
;MAFTSQRFIHAANVRLDVPVSVDTEEELNDELRREFEDATLGSFERVVLECVEHEVDFLLLSGNIFIEADRSLRARLALLHGFDALHDAGVTVFVIPGDSDPPEAWRAIGDLPSNVSVCYSSNPEPLELVDEDGQVVTTVSASAWYGETDSFGIRVIASSEGEHQPFRISVMSQAKYEEARRMAAVSGQESDELLSASMQNAANADFAEPPVVGSHGKRVSLQTAGGEHLDAAAIDAEADEGFDEDDVSPESLDRNRSENDPRHSRDRDGEQDRNGELDLDEQSLSELEEADASRHAAVPIHVDRSDSAVERSHWNDGFVSFVEETMHEGRLNYMAYMGELTRRSLVRDTGLLHCPGTTQPRNELEAECGTCSLVDVSETGVIRVKSLNTSVVDWKSFDLEVDQLTTLSSLLQTMKARLQKERPAASDRIWAVRWALRGNLAVLRELVENDLDVAVAVELDELTVGDQTIRLLHQIRSLPVAWELVDPKALGQQYLNLVDDEISIADASRLQAVLEGERAITPGWRQRLLSLIQGLDSERILSHLRSDGADWFLDDLAELTPAVAMHAVADADSAADETSEEDLSDESDFDEDGLADDDQGEDIDD
;
A
#
# COMPACT_ATOMS: atom_id res chain seq x y z
N MET A 1 5.05 33.70 -1.17
CA MET A 1 3.91 33.82 -0.24
C MET A 1 4.07 32.77 0.84
N ALA A 2 3.59 33.03 2.06
CA ALA A 2 3.58 32.03 3.12
C ALA A 2 2.41 31.05 2.90
N PHE A 3 2.48 29.88 3.52
CA PHE A 3 1.35 28.96 3.66
C PHE A 3 0.69 29.18 5.03
N THR A 4 -0.52 28.65 5.22
CA THR A 4 -1.07 28.44 6.56
C THR A 4 -0.46 27.18 7.14
N SER A 5 -0.04 27.20 8.41
CA SER A 5 0.43 25.99 9.08
C SER A 5 -0.73 25.00 9.16
N GLN A 6 -0.49 23.76 8.75
CA GLN A 6 -1.54 22.74 8.73
C GLN A 6 -0.96 21.34 8.95
N ARG A 7 -1.81 20.44 9.41
CA ARG A 7 -1.50 19.06 9.71
C ARG A 7 -2.59 18.16 9.14
N PHE A 8 -2.20 17.07 8.51
CA PHE A 8 -3.14 16.07 8.02
C PHE A 8 -2.60 14.66 8.15
N ILE A 9 -3.49 13.68 8.19
CA ILE A 9 -3.11 12.27 8.02
C ILE A 9 -3.41 11.85 6.59
N HIS A 10 -2.47 11.13 5.99
CA HIS A 10 -2.63 10.49 4.69
C HIS A 10 -2.63 8.97 4.87
N ALA A 11 -3.74 8.32 4.52
CA ALA A 11 -3.90 6.89 4.52
C ALA A 11 -4.36 6.38 3.13
N ALA A 12 -3.96 5.18 2.78
CA ALA A 12 -4.29 4.52 1.52
C ALA A 12 -4.41 3.02 1.74
N ASN A 13 -4.98 2.30 0.77
CA ASN A 13 -5.05 0.84 0.76
C ASN A 13 -5.62 0.22 2.06
N VAL A 14 -6.55 0.91 2.72
CA VAL A 14 -7.16 0.47 3.98
C VAL A 14 -7.85 -0.90 3.81
N ARG A 15 -8.48 -1.13 2.64
CA ARG A 15 -9.14 -2.39 2.26
C ARG A 15 -10.00 -2.96 3.39
N LEU A 16 -10.91 -2.12 3.88
CA LEU A 16 -11.78 -2.44 5.00
C LEU A 16 -12.53 -3.75 4.83
N ASP A 17 -12.61 -4.51 5.94
CA ASP A 17 -13.28 -5.80 6.04
C ASP A 17 -12.66 -6.90 5.14
N VAL A 18 -11.42 -6.69 4.69
CA VAL A 18 -10.63 -7.75 4.07
C VAL A 18 -9.78 -8.41 5.15
N PRO A 19 -9.96 -9.72 5.43
CA PRO A 19 -9.26 -10.40 6.51
C PRO A 19 -7.75 -10.44 6.32
N VAL A 20 -7.04 -10.43 7.45
CA VAL A 20 -5.62 -10.79 7.50
C VAL A 20 -5.48 -12.30 7.38
N SER A 21 -4.57 -12.75 6.52
CA SER A 21 -4.21 -14.15 6.35
C SER A 21 -2.90 -14.45 7.06
N VAL A 22 -2.91 -15.50 7.88
CA VAL A 22 -1.73 -16.05 8.55
C VAL A 22 -1.54 -17.50 8.17
N ASP A 23 -0.30 -17.89 7.94
CA ASP A 23 0.08 -19.28 7.65
C ASP A 23 0.36 -19.98 8.97
N THR A 24 -0.65 -20.69 9.49
CA THR A 24 -0.60 -21.43 10.75
C THR A 24 -1.10 -22.86 10.54
N GLU A 25 -0.42 -23.84 11.11
CA GLU A 25 -0.84 -25.24 11.09
C GLU A 25 -1.93 -25.52 12.15
N GLU A 26 -1.98 -24.70 13.20
CA GLU A 26 -2.99 -24.82 14.25
C GLU A 26 -4.32 -24.16 13.86
N GLU A 27 -5.43 -24.80 14.26
CA GLU A 27 -6.75 -24.19 14.14
C GLU A 27 -6.86 -22.99 15.07
N LEU A 28 -7.06 -21.81 14.48
CA LEU A 28 -7.34 -20.60 15.24
C LEU A 28 -8.66 -20.73 16.00
N ASN A 29 -8.64 -20.40 17.28
CA ASN A 29 -9.87 -20.30 18.06
C ASN A 29 -10.78 -19.17 17.52
N ASP A 30 -12.05 -19.21 17.90
CA ASP A 30 -13.07 -18.28 17.37
C ASP A 30 -12.78 -16.81 17.67
N GLU A 31 -12.09 -16.51 18.76
CA GLU A 31 -11.75 -15.15 19.17
C GLU A 31 -10.62 -14.60 18.29
N LEU A 32 -9.53 -15.34 18.18
CA LEU A 32 -8.36 -14.96 17.39
C LEU A 32 -8.70 -14.85 15.91
N ARG A 33 -9.53 -15.77 15.40
CA ARG A 33 -10.02 -15.69 14.02
C ARG A 33 -10.80 -14.39 13.77
N ARG A 34 -11.63 -13.94 14.70
CA ARG A 34 -12.35 -12.66 14.58
C ARG A 34 -11.39 -11.48 14.59
N GLU A 35 -10.37 -11.49 15.43
CA GLU A 35 -9.37 -10.41 15.44
C GLU A 35 -8.65 -10.28 14.08
N PHE A 36 -8.33 -11.40 13.41
CA PHE A 36 -7.77 -11.37 12.05
C PHE A 36 -8.79 -10.92 10.99
N GLU A 37 -10.06 -11.33 11.11
CA GLU A 37 -11.15 -10.85 10.27
C GLU A 37 -11.36 -9.33 10.44
N ASP A 38 -11.17 -8.81 11.65
CA ASP A 38 -11.48 -7.43 12.04
C ASP A 38 -10.27 -6.49 11.99
N ALA A 39 -9.06 -7.02 11.75
CA ALA A 39 -7.81 -6.27 11.82
C ALA A 39 -7.81 -5.01 10.92
N THR A 40 -8.36 -5.08 9.71
CA THR A 40 -8.45 -3.90 8.83
C THR A 40 -9.46 -2.87 9.33
N LEU A 41 -10.54 -3.30 9.98
CA LEU A 41 -11.51 -2.42 10.64
C LEU A 41 -10.89 -1.72 11.84
N GLY A 42 -10.23 -2.49 12.73
CA GLY A 42 -9.52 -1.95 13.88
C GLY A 42 -8.37 -1.00 13.51
N SER A 43 -7.69 -1.28 12.40
CA SER A 43 -6.66 -0.39 11.85
C SER A 43 -7.23 0.96 11.41
N PHE A 44 -8.38 0.95 10.74
CA PHE A 44 -9.08 2.19 10.36
C PHE A 44 -9.59 2.96 11.58
N GLU A 45 -10.13 2.28 12.59
CA GLU A 45 -10.48 2.91 13.87
C GLU A 45 -9.26 3.60 14.50
N ARG A 46 -8.07 2.97 14.46
CA ARG A 46 -6.85 3.63 14.92
C ARG A 46 -6.52 4.85 14.07
N VAL A 47 -6.65 4.81 12.74
CA VAL A 47 -6.45 5.99 11.89
C VAL A 47 -7.36 7.15 12.31
N VAL A 48 -8.65 6.87 12.55
CA VAL A 48 -9.62 7.87 13.04
C VAL A 48 -9.19 8.44 14.39
N LEU A 49 -8.76 7.57 15.31
CA LEU A 49 -8.28 7.99 16.63
C LEU A 49 -7.00 8.85 16.52
N GLU A 50 -6.06 8.50 15.67
CA GLU A 50 -4.84 9.28 15.41
C GLU A 50 -5.17 10.66 14.83
N CYS A 51 -6.19 10.79 13.96
CA CYS A 51 -6.65 12.08 13.47
C CYS A 51 -7.11 12.99 14.62
N VAL A 52 -7.86 12.43 15.57
CA VAL A 52 -8.37 13.18 16.73
C VAL A 52 -7.24 13.48 17.72
N GLU A 53 -6.40 12.49 18.06
CA GLU A 53 -5.27 12.65 19.00
C GLU A 53 -4.24 13.68 18.52
N HIS A 54 -4.04 13.78 17.20
CA HIS A 54 -3.11 14.73 16.61
C HIS A 54 -3.71 16.08 16.20
N GLU A 55 -5.01 16.27 16.42
CA GLU A 55 -5.76 17.50 16.07
C GLU A 55 -5.51 17.90 14.61
N VAL A 56 -5.71 16.95 13.69
CA VAL A 56 -5.43 17.18 12.26
C VAL A 56 -6.53 18.00 11.61
N ASP A 57 -6.18 18.85 10.65
CA ASP A 57 -7.14 19.67 9.89
C ASP A 57 -7.99 18.80 8.96
N PHE A 58 -7.38 17.75 8.39
CA PHE A 58 -8.08 16.81 7.54
C PHE A 58 -7.44 15.41 7.49
N LEU A 59 -8.24 14.43 7.06
CA LEU A 59 -7.83 13.10 6.65
C LEU A 59 -7.88 13.00 5.12
N LEU A 60 -6.78 12.58 4.51
CA LEU A 60 -6.67 12.27 3.09
C LEU A 60 -6.69 10.75 2.88
N LEU A 61 -7.74 10.23 2.25
CA LEU A 61 -7.89 8.84 1.88
C LEU A 61 -7.64 8.66 0.38
N SER A 62 -6.50 8.06 0.01
CA SER A 62 -6.05 7.95 -1.39
C SER A 62 -6.22 6.55 -2.01
N GLY A 63 -7.47 6.08 -2.00
CA GLY A 63 -7.95 4.93 -2.76
C GLY A 63 -7.70 3.57 -2.13
N ASN A 64 -8.42 2.58 -2.68
CA ASN A 64 -8.50 1.21 -2.19
C ASN A 64 -8.93 1.16 -0.71
N ILE A 65 -9.92 1.98 -0.34
CA ILE A 65 -10.41 2.08 1.04
C ILE A 65 -11.29 0.87 1.38
N PHE A 66 -12.08 0.38 0.43
CA PHE A 66 -12.83 -0.86 0.51
C PHE A 66 -12.81 -1.57 -0.85
N ILE A 67 -13.36 -2.78 -0.92
CA ILE A 67 -13.50 -3.55 -2.17
C ILE A 67 -14.99 -3.63 -2.52
N GLU A 68 -15.41 -2.92 -3.58
CA GLU A 68 -16.81 -2.89 -4.00
C GLU A 68 -17.31 -4.28 -4.44
N ALA A 69 -16.43 -5.10 -5.02
CA ALA A 69 -16.78 -6.46 -5.43
C ALA A 69 -17.29 -7.33 -4.26
N ASP A 70 -16.78 -7.07 -3.05
CA ASP A 70 -17.16 -7.82 -1.84
C ASP A 70 -18.49 -7.35 -1.25
N ARG A 71 -18.94 -6.12 -1.60
CA ARG A 71 -20.17 -5.49 -1.10
C ARG A 71 -20.33 -5.57 0.42
N SER A 72 -19.22 -5.42 1.14
CA SER A 72 -19.23 -5.51 2.60
C SER A 72 -20.07 -4.40 3.22
N LEU A 73 -21.11 -4.80 3.97
CA LEU A 73 -21.87 -3.88 4.80
C LEU A 73 -21.06 -3.41 6.02
N ARG A 74 -20.20 -4.27 6.56
CA ARG A 74 -19.36 -3.96 7.73
C ARG A 74 -18.38 -2.83 7.41
N ALA A 75 -17.72 -2.90 6.26
CA ALA A 75 -16.83 -1.86 5.77
C ALA A 75 -17.55 -0.51 5.64
N ARG A 76 -18.75 -0.50 5.03
CA ARG A 76 -19.54 0.73 4.84
C ARG A 76 -19.99 1.34 6.17
N LEU A 77 -20.46 0.52 7.13
CA LEU A 77 -20.85 1.00 8.45
C LEU A 77 -19.65 1.53 9.24
N ALA A 78 -18.50 0.85 9.20
CA ALA A 78 -17.28 1.31 9.84
C ALA A 78 -16.81 2.66 9.26
N LEU A 79 -16.89 2.85 7.94
CA LEU A 79 -16.61 4.13 7.29
C LEU A 79 -17.51 5.25 7.80
N LEU A 80 -18.83 5.03 7.79
CA LEU A 80 -19.79 6.05 8.23
C LEU A 80 -19.56 6.42 9.70
N HIS A 81 -19.38 5.44 10.58
CA HIS A 81 -19.07 5.70 11.99
C HIS A 81 -17.74 6.46 12.17
N GLY A 82 -16.70 6.09 11.42
CA GLY A 82 -15.43 6.80 11.45
C GLY A 82 -15.56 8.24 10.97
N PHE A 83 -16.31 8.48 9.90
CA PHE A 83 -16.56 9.82 9.37
C PHE A 83 -17.40 10.68 10.32
N ASP A 84 -18.40 10.10 10.98
CA ASP A 84 -19.18 10.79 12.02
C ASP A 84 -18.31 11.18 13.21
N ALA A 85 -17.41 10.29 13.67
CA ALA A 85 -16.47 10.60 14.74
C ALA A 85 -15.50 11.75 14.35
N LEU A 86 -15.02 11.75 13.11
CA LEU A 86 -14.20 12.84 12.57
C LEU A 86 -15.00 14.14 12.41
N HIS A 87 -16.27 14.05 12.02
CA HIS A 87 -17.17 15.19 11.92
C HIS A 87 -17.35 15.87 13.28
N ASP A 88 -17.61 15.08 14.33
CA ASP A 88 -17.76 15.58 15.70
C ASP A 88 -16.48 16.22 16.25
N ALA A 89 -15.31 15.78 15.75
CA ALA A 89 -14.01 16.36 16.04
C ALA A 89 -13.64 17.57 15.15
N GLY A 90 -14.48 17.93 14.17
CA GLY A 90 -14.20 19.02 13.23
C GLY A 90 -13.17 18.70 12.15
N VAL A 91 -12.87 17.42 11.91
CA VAL A 91 -11.88 16.97 10.93
C VAL A 91 -12.54 16.77 9.57
N THR A 92 -12.02 17.44 8.54
CA THR A 92 -12.47 17.26 7.15
C THR A 92 -11.92 15.96 6.55
N VAL A 93 -12.66 15.29 5.68
CA VAL A 93 -12.20 14.07 5.00
C VAL A 93 -12.24 14.26 3.50
N PHE A 94 -11.08 14.13 2.86
CA PHE A 94 -10.96 14.07 1.40
C PHE A 94 -10.74 12.63 0.96
N VAL A 95 -11.62 12.16 0.07
CA VAL A 95 -11.56 10.81 -0.48
C VAL A 95 -11.21 10.88 -1.95
N ILE A 96 -10.19 10.15 -2.36
CA ILE A 96 -9.84 9.92 -3.75
C ILE A 96 -10.15 8.46 -4.06
N PRO A 97 -11.18 8.17 -4.88
CA PRO A 97 -11.52 6.81 -5.27
C PRO A 97 -10.35 6.07 -5.93
N GLY A 98 -10.19 4.78 -5.61
CA GLY A 98 -9.21 3.88 -6.23
C GLY A 98 -9.85 2.84 -7.13
N ASP A 99 -9.04 1.85 -7.52
CA ASP A 99 -9.47 0.79 -8.44
C ASP A 99 -10.47 -0.18 -7.78
N SER A 100 -10.32 -0.42 -6.48
CA SER A 100 -11.18 -1.35 -5.72
C SER A 100 -12.48 -0.70 -5.23
N ASP A 101 -12.49 0.61 -5.10
CA ASP A 101 -13.56 1.47 -4.62
C ASP A 101 -13.84 2.61 -5.62
N PRO A 102 -14.34 2.28 -6.82
CA PRO A 102 -14.51 3.24 -7.89
C PRO A 102 -15.53 4.34 -7.52
N PRO A 103 -15.52 5.49 -8.22
CA PRO A 103 -16.47 6.59 -7.99
C PRO A 103 -17.94 6.18 -7.82
N GLU A 104 -18.40 5.20 -8.59
CA GLU A 104 -19.77 4.67 -8.53
C GLU A 104 -20.08 3.99 -7.19
N ALA A 105 -19.08 3.33 -6.60
CA ALA A 105 -19.21 2.68 -5.30
C ALA A 105 -19.40 3.73 -4.19
N TRP A 106 -18.63 4.82 -4.23
CA TRP A 106 -18.78 5.93 -3.28
C TRP A 106 -20.15 6.61 -3.39
N ARG A 107 -20.66 6.83 -4.62
CA ARG A 107 -22.02 7.37 -4.83
C ARG A 107 -23.11 6.44 -4.28
N ALA A 108 -22.83 5.14 -4.17
CA ALA A 108 -23.79 4.15 -3.68
C ALA A 108 -23.83 4.02 -2.14
N ILE A 109 -22.89 4.64 -1.40
CA ILE A 109 -22.86 4.59 0.07
C ILE A 109 -24.02 5.37 0.71
N GLY A 110 -24.69 6.25 -0.06
CA GLY A 110 -25.83 7.04 0.42
C GLY A 110 -25.39 8.39 0.99
N ASP A 111 -26.02 8.82 2.08
CA ASP A 111 -25.76 10.11 2.72
C ASP A 111 -24.43 10.06 3.49
N LEU A 112 -23.37 10.59 2.88
CA LEU A 112 -22.10 10.83 3.57
C LEU A 112 -22.22 12.05 4.50
N PRO A 113 -21.54 12.04 5.66
CA PRO A 113 -21.47 13.21 6.53
C PRO A 113 -20.88 14.43 5.81
N SER A 114 -21.28 15.64 6.22
CA SER A 114 -20.93 16.89 5.51
C SER A 114 -19.45 17.26 5.54
N ASN A 115 -18.66 16.64 6.42
CA ASN A 115 -17.20 16.78 6.45
C ASN A 115 -16.51 15.91 5.39
N VAL A 116 -17.22 15.01 4.70
CA VAL A 116 -16.64 14.10 3.70
C VAL A 116 -16.86 14.65 2.30
N SER A 117 -15.77 14.81 1.55
CA SER A 117 -15.83 15.20 0.14
C SER A 117 -15.04 14.22 -0.73
N VAL A 118 -15.70 13.69 -1.76
CA VAL A 118 -15.12 12.72 -2.69
C VAL A 118 -14.61 13.45 -3.95
N CYS A 119 -13.31 13.34 -4.21
CA CYS A 119 -12.64 13.88 -5.39
C CYS A 119 -12.95 13.02 -6.63
N TYR A 120 -13.95 13.43 -7.41
CA TYR A 120 -14.25 12.79 -8.69
C TYR A 120 -13.40 13.37 -9.83
N SER A 121 -12.82 12.49 -10.66
CA SER A 121 -12.10 12.92 -11.88
C SER A 121 -12.99 13.65 -12.90
N SER A 122 -14.30 13.45 -12.83
CA SER A 122 -15.28 14.17 -13.63
C SER A 122 -15.54 15.60 -13.15
N ASN A 123 -15.10 15.96 -11.94
CA ASN A 123 -15.21 17.33 -11.44
C ASN A 123 -13.90 18.07 -11.74
N PRO A 124 -13.90 19.06 -12.66
CA PRO A 124 -12.68 19.77 -12.98
C PRO A 124 -12.24 20.71 -11.86
N GLU A 125 -13.12 21.10 -10.94
CA GLU A 125 -12.78 22.03 -9.87
C GLU A 125 -12.13 21.32 -8.67
N PRO A 126 -11.08 21.92 -8.08
CA PRO A 126 -10.49 21.40 -6.84
C PRO A 126 -11.49 21.48 -5.69
N LEU A 127 -11.40 20.51 -4.77
CA LEU A 127 -12.04 20.64 -3.47
C LEU A 127 -11.21 21.57 -2.59
N GLU A 128 -11.88 22.39 -1.79
CA GLU A 128 -11.23 23.42 -0.99
C GLU A 128 -11.39 23.15 0.51
N LEU A 129 -10.31 23.34 1.25
CA LEU A 129 -10.33 23.53 2.69
C LEU A 129 -10.19 25.03 2.95
N VAL A 130 -11.11 25.58 3.74
CA VAL A 130 -11.13 26.99 4.11
C VAL A 130 -10.86 27.18 5.59
N ASP A 131 -10.20 28.29 5.95
CA ASP A 131 -10.02 28.69 7.35
C ASP A 131 -11.26 29.40 7.93
N GLU A 132 -11.16 29.84 9.19
CA GLU A 132 -12.24 30.54 9.91
C GLU A 132 -12.65 31.87 9.24
N ASP A 133 -11.74 32.49 8.48
CA ASP A 133 -11.96 33.74 7.75
C ASP A 133 -12.50 33.50 6.32
N GLY A 134 -12.70 32.24 5.94
CA GLY A 134 -13.19 31.82 4.63
C GLY A 134 -12.13 31.88 3.52
N GLN A 135 -10.84 31.94 3.88
CA GLN A 135 -9.74 31.88 2.91
C GLN A 135 -9.39 30.43 2.59
N VAL A 136 -9.12 30.15 1.31
CA VAL A 136 -8.71 28.80 0.87
C VAL A 136 -7.27 28.52 1.33
N VAL A 137 -7.11 27.54 2.21
CA VAL A 137 -5.80 27.13 2.75
C VAL A 137 -5.25 25.88 2.08
N THR A 138 -6.11 24.96 1.62
CA THR A 138 -5.70 23.77 0.87
C THR A 138 -6.65 23.49 -0.29
N THR A 139 -6.09 22.99 -1.39
CA THR A 139 -6.88 22.44 -2.50
C THR A 139 -6.52 20.99 -2.78
N VAL A 140 -7.52 20.16 -3.05
CA VAL A 140 -7.36 18.73 -3.35
C VAL A 140 -8.02 18.40 -4.69
N SER A 141 -7.26 17.84 -5.63
CA SER A 141 -7.73 17.56 -7.00
C SER A 141 -7.49 16.10 -7.41
N ALA A 142 -8.48 15.49 -8.07
CA ALA A 142 -8.39 14.11 -8.57
C ALA A 142 -7.40 13.92 -9.74
N SER A 143 -7.01 15.02 -10.40
CA SER A 143 -5.96 15.10 -11.43
C SER A 143 -5.17 16.38 -11.23
N ALA A 144 -3.99 16.50 -11.86
CA ALA A 144 -3.27 17.77 -11.86
C ALA A 144 -4.18 18.84 -12.48
N TRP A 145 -4.52 19.85 -11.69
CA TRP A 145 -5.38 20.94 -12.13
C TRP A 145 -4.51 22.14 -12.49
N TYR A 146 -4.75 22.71 -13.67
CA TYR A 146 -3.87 23.69 -14.30
C TYR A 146 -4.44 25.12 -14.34
N GLY A 147 -5.54 25.39 -13.63
CA GLY A 147 -6.28 26.65 -13.74
C GLY A 147 -7.43 26.60 -14.74
N GLU A 148 -8.30 27.60 -14.70
CA GLU A 148 -9.18 27.90 -15.84
C GLU A 148 -8.39 28.69 -16.88
N THR A 149 -8.57 28.36 -18.15
CA THR A 149 -8.05 29.18 -19.25
C THR A 149 -9.05 30.30 -19.50
N ASP A 150 -8.63 31.56 -19.35
CA ASP A 150 -9.48 32.69 -19.70
C ASP A 150 -9.77 32.74 -21.21
N SER A 151 -10.63 33.67 -21.63
CA SER A 151 -10.99 33.87 -23.03
C SER A 151 -9.82 34.24 -23.96
N PHE A 152 -8.62 34.49 -23.42
CA PHE A 152 -7.40 34.86 -24.14
C PHE A 152 -6.35 33.74 -24.15
N GLY A 153 -6.62 32.58 -23.55
CA GLY A 153 -5.65 31.48 -23.49
C GLY A 153 -4.72 31.55 -22.27
N ILE A 154 -4.93 32.49 -21.35
CA ILE A 154 -4.09 32.67 -20.16
C ILE A 154 -4.62 31.77 -19.05
N ARG A 155 -3.74 30.93 -18.49
CA ARG A 155 -4.07 30.04 -17.36
C ARG A 155 -4.20 30.85 -16.08
N VAL A 156 -5.44 31.09 -15.66
CA VAL A 156 -5.75 31.69 -14.35
C VAL A 156 -5.78 30.57 -13.32
N ILE A 157 -4.60 30.33 -12.77
CA ILE A 157 -4.48 29.55 -11.55
C ILE A 157 -4.95 30.46 -10.42
N ALA A 158 -6.06 30.13 -9.74
CA ALA A 158 -6.63 30.92 -8.64
C ALA A 158 -5.52 31.48 -7.74
N SER A 159 -5.22 32.77 -7.93
CA SER A 159 -4.35 33.54 -7.07
C SER A 159 -5.24 33.98 -5.92
N SER A 160 -5.01 33.46 -4.72
CA SER A 160 -5.58 34.12 -3.54
C SER A 160 -5.03 35.55 -3.55
N GLU A 161 -5.91 36.55 -3.53
CA GLU A 161 -5.52 37.93 -3.24
C GLU A 161 -5.12 38.11 -1.76
N GLY A 162 -5.08 37.00 -0.99
CA GLY A 162 -4.72 36.93 0.42
C GLY A 162 -3.21 36.87 0.69
N GLU A 163 -2.86 37.01 1.97
CA GLU A 163 -1.48 37.01 2.46
C GLU A 163 -0.80 35.62 2.33
N HIS A 164 -1.62 34.55 2.27
CA HIS A 164 -1.19 33.16 2.16
C HIS A 164 -1.63 32.52 0.84
N GLN A 165 -0.77 31.66 0.27
CA GLN A 165 -1.11 30.83 -0.89
C GLN A 165 -1.65 29.47 -0.43
N PRO A 166 -2.61 28.87 -1.15
CA PRO A 166 -3.15 27.57 -0.79
C PRO A 166 -2.13 26.45 -1.02
N PHE A 167 -2.09 25.48 -0.10
CA PHE A 167 -1.34 24.24 -0.26
C PHE A 167 -2.05 23.28 -1.21
N ARG A 168 -1.37 22.80 -2.25
CA ARG A 168 -2.00 22.09 -3.36
C ARG A 168 -1.66 20.61 -3.38
N ILE A 169 -2.71 19.80 -3.30
CA ILE A 169 -2.65 18.35 -3.30
C ILE A 169 -3.29 17.82 -4.59
N SER A 170 -2.58 16.92 -5.26
CA SER A 170 -3.14 16.16 -6.37
C SER A 170 -2.77 14.68 -6.28
N VAL A 171 -3.25 13.91 -7.24
CA VAL A 171 -3.25 12.44 -7.23
C VAL A 171 -2.50 11.90 -8.43
N MET A 172 -1.64 10.92 -8.17
CA MET A 172 -0.88 10.19 -9.18
C MET A 172 -1.03 8.68 -8.97
N SER A 173 -1.03 7.92 -10.05
CA SER A 173 -0.93 6.46 -10.01
C SER A 173 -0.02 5.97 -11.14
N GLN A 174 0.51 4.76 -10.98
CA GLN A 174 1.29 4.13 -12.05
C GLN A 174 0.47 3.98 -13.34
N ALA A 175 -0.80 3.64 -13.24
CA ALA A 175 -1.70 3.51 -14.38
C ALA A 175 -1.85 4.83 -15.15
N LYS A 176 -2.00 5.96 -14.46
CA LYS A 176 -2.04 7.29 -15.08
C LYS A 176 -0.75 7.64 -15.81
N TYR A 177 0.41 7.34 -15.22
CA TYR A 177 1.70 7.53 -15.89
C TYR A 177 1.81 6.68 -17.16
N GLU A 178 1.42 5.40 -17.09
CA GLU A 178 1.46 4.51 -18.25
C GLU A 178 0.50 4.95 -19.36
N GLU A 179 -0.69 5.42 -19.01
CA GLU A 179 -1.66 5.98 -19.94
C GLU A 179 -1.12 7.24 -20.63
N ALA A 180 -0.58 8.20 -19.86
CA ALA A 180 0.06 9.40 -20.41
C ALA A 180 1.19 9.04 -21.38
N ARG A 181 2.02 8.05 -21.01
CA ARG A 181 3.11 7.57 -21.87
C ARG A 181 2.59 6.91 -23.15
N ARG A 182 1.49 6.14 -23.08
CA ARG A 182 0.85 5.56 -24.27
C ARG A 182 0.29 6.65 -25.18
N MET A 183 -0.42 7.63 -24.62
CA MET A 183 -0.99 8.75 -25.38
C MET A 183 0.09 9.58 -26.08
N ALA A 184 1.20 9.88 -25.39
CA ALA A 184 2.34 10.59 -25.98
C ALA A 184 3.00 9.80 -27.12
N ALA A 185 3.06 8.47 -27.02
CA ALA A 185 3.58 7.63 -28.09
C ALA A 185 2.67 7.65 -29.33
N VAL A 186 1.35 7.63 -29.15
CA VAL A 186 0.38 7.74 -30.26
C VAL A 186 0.44 9.12 -30.92
N SER A 187 0.47 10.21 -30.14
CA SER A 187 0.58 11.57 -30.70
C SER A 187 1.90 11.80 -31.44
N GLY A 188 3.00 11.20 -30.95
CA GLY A 188 4.29 11.19 -31.63
C GLY A 188 4.23 10.50 -32.99
N GLN A 189 3.54 9.35 -33.07
CA GLN A 189 3.33 8.62 -34.32
C GLN A 189 2.43 9.37 -35.30
N GLU A 190 1.36 10.04 -34.85
CA GLU A 190 0.52 10.89 -35.72
C GLU A 190 1.29 12.11 -36.24
N SER A 191 2.16 12.71 -35.41
CA SER A 191 3.01 13.82 -35.84
C SER A 191 4.06 13.37 -36.86
N ASP A 192 4.64 12.17 -36.72
CA ASP A 192 5.55 11.57 -37.70
C ASP A 192 4.81 11.15 -38.98
N GLU A 193 3.58 10.66 -38.88
CA GLU A 193 2.74 10.37 -40.05
C GLU A 193 2.34 11.66 -40.79
N LEU A 194 1.99 12.75 -40.10
CA LEU A 194 1.71 14.06 -40.69
C LEU A 194 2.94 14.73 -41.29
N LEU A 195 4.12 14.58 -40.65
CA LEU A 195 5.40 15.01 -41.20
C LEU A 195 5.75 14.18 -42.45
N SER A 196 5.55 12.86 -42.42
CA SER A 196 5.80 11.98 -43.57
C SER A 196 4.84 12.25 -44.74
N ALA A 197 3.56 12.53 -44.46
CA ALA A 197 2.54 12.90 -45.45
C ALA A 197 2.80 14.30 -46.03
N SER A 198 3.28 15.25 -45.21
CA SER A 198 3.72 16.57 -45.67
C SER A 198 4.97 16.49 -46.54
N MET A 199 5.92 15.59 -46.21
CA MET A 199 7.11 15.33 -47.04
C MET A 199 6.75 14.60 -48.35
N GLN A 200 5.76 13.72 -48.36
CA GLN A 200 5.26 13.07 -49.58
C GLN A 200 4.48 14.04 -50.49
N ASN A 201 3.76 15.02 -49.93
CA ASN A 201 3.15 16.10 -50.70
C ASN A 201 4.17 17.10 -51.27
N ALA A 202 5.27 17.37 -50.56
CA ALA A 202 6.37 18.19 -51.07
C ALA A 202 7.17 17.48 -52.18
N ALA A 203 7.23 16.15 -52.17
CA ALA A 203 7.93 15.35 -53.17
C ALA A 203 7.13 15.10 -54.48
N ASN A 204 5.83 15.43 -54.52
CA ASN A 204 4.97 15.28 -55.70
C ASN A 204 4.69 16.60 -56.44
N ALA A 205 5.32 17.72 -56.05
CA ALA A 205 5.27 18.97 -56.79
C ALA A 205 6.35 19.02 -57.89
N ASP A 206 6.19 18.20 -58.93
CA ASP A 206 7.04 18.23 -60.11
C ASP A 206 6.51 19.24 -61.15
N PHE A 207 7.39 20.19 -61.50
CA PHE A 207 7.46 21.02 -62.71
C PHE A 207 6.17 21.26 -63.52
N ALA A 208 5.58 22.45 -63.36
CA ALA A 208 4.84 23.12 -64.43
C ALA A 208 5.55 24.44 -64.79
N GLU A 209 5.89 24.58 -66.08
CA GLU A 209 6.58 25.74 -66.67
C GLU A 209 5.87 27.08 -66.37
N PRO A 210 6.61 28.20 -66.26
CA PRO A 210 6.01 29.50 -65.96
C PRO A 210 5.22 30.05 -67.16
N PRO A 211 3.95 30.43 -67.01
CA PRO A 211 3.27 31.20 -68.04
C PRO A 211 3.68 32.68 -68.00
N VAL A 212 3.83 33.21 -69.20
CA VAL A 212 4.22 34.57 -69.58
C VAL A 212 3.35 35.64 -68.92
N VAL A 213 3.98 36.72 -68.45
CA VAL A 213 3.31 37.94 -67.96
C VAL A 213 2.58 38.62 -69.11
N GLY A 214 1.24 38.59 -69.05
CA GLY A 214 0.33 39.35 -69.91
C GLY A 214 -0.58 40.23 -69.06
N SER A 215 -0.49 41.53 -69.29
CA SER A 215 -1.25 42.62 -68.67
C SER A 215 -2.78 42.47 -68.71
N HIS A 216 -3.45 43.10 -67.72
CA HIS A 216 -4.85 43.54 -67.65
C HIS A 216 -5.80 42.73 -66.73
N GLY A 217 -6.26 43.41 -65.65
CA GLY A 217 -7.69 43.60 -65.44
C GLY A 217 -8.37 42.83 -64.29
N LYS A 218 -8.57 43.55 -63.17
CA LYS A 218 -9.84 43.67 -62.41
C LYS A 218 -10.51 42.43 -61.76
N ARG A 219 -10.70 42.57 -60.42
CA ARG A 219 -11.96 42.47 -59.63
C ARG A 219 -12.58 41.05 -59.50
N VAL A 220 -12.93 40.50 -58.33
CA VAL A 220 -14.07 40.77 -57.41
C VAL A 220 -13.97 39.70 -56.29
N SER A 221 -13.90 40.02 -54.99
CA SER A 221 -14.98 40.06 -53.96
C SER A 221 -15.75 38.75 -53.67
N LEU A 222 -15.88 38.49 -52.35
CA LEU A 222 -16.69 37.49 -51.63
C LEU A 222 -18.11 37.25 -52.17
N GLN A 223 -18.65 36.03 -51.93
CA GLN A 223 -19.90 35.85 -51.18
C GLN A 223 -20.20 34.40 -50.74
N THR A 224 -20.93 34.35 -49.64
CA THR A 224 -21.47 33.25 -48.81
C THR A 224 -22.68 32.52 -49.39
N ALA A 225 -22.93 31.29 -48.91
CA ALA A 225 -24.21 30.56 -48.71
C ALA A 225 -23.90 29.04 -48.79
N GLY A 226 -24.44 28.09 -48.03
CA GLY A 226 -25.65 28.00 -47.21
C GLY A 226 -26.28 26.61 -47.48
N GLY A 227 -26.83 25.95 -46.45
CA GLY A 227 -27.97 25.02 -46.62
C GLY A 227 -27.74 23.50 -46.53
N GLU A 228 -28.38 22.93 -45.50
CA GLU A 228 -29.33 21.79 -45.52
C GLU A 228 -28.87 20.30 -45.44
N HIS A 229 -29.37 19.66 -44.37
CA HIS A 229 -30.03 18.34 -44.20
C HIS A 229 -29.58 17.11 -45.00
N LEU A 230 -29.54 15.94 -44.33
CA LEU A 230 -30.04 14.60 -44.74
C LEU A 230 -29.88 13.63 -43.52
N ASP A 231 -30.96 13.23 -42.86
CA ASP A 231 -31.76 11.99 -43.02
C ASP A 231 -31.20 10.74 -42.30
N ALA A 232 -31.96 10.27 -41.30
CA ALA A 232 -31.78 9.01 -40.59
C ALA A 232 -32.98 8.08 -40.89
N ALA A 233 -32.69 6.84 -41.27
CA ALA A 233 -33.69 5.83 -41.61
C ALA A 233 -34.02 4.92 -40.41
N ALA A 234 -35.29 4.54 -40.39
CA ALA A 234 -36.05 3.84 -39.35
C ALA A 234 -35.77 2.33 -39.21
N ILE A 235 -36.12 1.79 -38.04
CA ILE A 235 -36.72 0.45 -37.89
C ILE A 235 -37.83 0.53 -36.83
N ASP A 236 -39.05 0.20 -37.25
CA ASP A 236 -40.28 0.04 -36.45
C ASP A 236 -40.29 -1.25 -35.62
N ALA A 237 -40.98 -1.22 -34.47
CA ALA A 237 -41.93 -2.27 -34.06
C ALA A 237 -42.88 -1.76 -32.95
N GLU A 238 -44.13 -1.57 -33.37
CA GLU A 238 -45.45 -1.63 -32.67
C GLU A 238 -45.54 -2.46 -31.37
N ALA A 239 -46.52 -2.32 -30.46
CA ALA A 239 -47.67 -1.44 -30.21
C ALA A 239 -48.31 -1.84 -28.86
N ASP A 240 -49.26 -1.01 -28.39
CA ASP A 240 -50.45 -1.36 -27.57
C ASP A 240 -50.23 -1.69 -26.07
N GLU A 241 -51.00 -1.23 -25.08
CA GLU A 241 -52.27 -0.48 -24.91
C GLU A 241 -52.08 0.32 -23.58
N GLY A 242 -52.72 1.44 -23.21
CA GLY A 242 -54.09 1.91 -23.37
C GLY A 242 -54.62 2.35 -21.98
N PHE A 243 -55.41 3.44 -21.95
CA PHE A 243 -56.20 4.06 -20.85
C PHE A 243 -55.48 5.07 -19.92
N ASP A 244 -55.67 6.39 -20.08
CA ASP A 244 -56.87 7.27 -19.88
C ASP A 244 -57.11 7.61 -18.40
N GLU A 245 -57.53 8.80 -17.97
CA GLU A 245 -57.58 10.20 -18.44
C GLU A 245 -58.12 10.99 -17.21
N ASP A 246 -57.98 12.32 -17.24
CA ASP A 246 -58.73 13.32 -16.45
C ASP A 246 -58.33 13.53 -14.96
N ASP A 247 -58.23 14.75 -14.42
CA ASP A 247 -58.97 15.97 -14.76
C ASP A 247 -58.43 17.25 -14.05
N VAL A 248 -58.76 18.39 -14.67
CA VAL A 248 -58.88 19.81 -14.24
C VAL A 248 -57.77 20.60 -13.48
N SER A 249 -57.44 21.76 -14.08
CA SER A 249 -56.93 23.01 -13.45
C SER A 249 -58.11 23.86 -12.87
N PRO A 250 -58.03 25.20 -12.64
CA PRO A 250 -56.98 26.14 -12.22
C PRO A 250 -57.48 27.08 -11.07
N GLU A 251 -56.87 28.27 -10.93
CA GLU A 251 -57.27 29.48 -10.15
C GLU A 251 -56.55 29.66 -8.78
N SER A 252 -56.02 30.83 -8.38
CA SER A 252 -56.08 32.20 -8.92
C SER A 252 -55.28 33.21 -8.06
N LEU A 253 -54.93 34.37 -8.69
CA LEU A 253 -54.91 35.75 -8.15
C LEU A 253 -53.80 36.17 -7.13
N ASP A 254 -53.22 37.38 -7.09
CA ASP A 254 -53.29 38.63 -7.88
C ASP A 254 -52.36 39.69 -7.22
N ARG A 255 -52.00 40.75 -7.97
CA ARG A 255 -51.59 42.13 -7.58
C ARG A 255 -50.14 42.38 -7.07
N ASN A 256 -49.44 43.47 -7.43
CA ASN A 256 -49.71 44.64 -8.29
C ASN A 256 -48.41 45.45 -8.51
N ARG A 257 -48.21 45.90 -9.77
CA ARG A 257 -47.88 47.26 -10.27
C ARG A 257 -46.86 48.19 -9.56
N SER A 258 -45.94 48.76 -10.37
CA SER A 258 -45.83 50.20 -10.76
C SER A 258 -44.48 50.47 -11.46
N GLU A 259 -44.40 50.50 -12.80
CA GLU A 259 -44.38 51.72 -13.67
C GLU A 259 -43.54 52.92 -13.17
N ASN A 260 -42.43 53.24 -13.88
CA ASN A 260 -42.27 54.48 -14.67
C ASN A 260 -40.87 54.63 -15.33
N ASP A 261 -40.87 54.74 -16.67
CA ASP A 261 -39.88 55.41 -17.54
C ASP A 261 -40.37 56.87 -17.76
N PRO A 262 -39.53 57.91 -17.96
CA PRO A 262 -39.10 58.27 -19.32
C PRO A 262 -37.71 58.94 -19.47
N ARG A 263 -36.94 58.44 -20.44
CA ARG A 263 -36.25 59.14 -21.56
C ARG A 263 -35.65 60.55 -21.34
N HIS A 264 -34.37 60.72 -21.74
CA HIS A 264 -33.98 61.84 -22.61
C HIS A 264 -32.77 61.56 -23.51
N SER A 265 -32.94 61.97 -24.77
CA SER A 265 -32.04 61.97 -25.93
C SER A 265 -31.10 63.17 -25.97
N ARG A 266 -29.96 63.07 -26.69
CA ARG A 266 -29.46 63.99 -27.76
C ARG A 266 -27.98 63.68 -28.06
N ASP A 267 -27.65 63.33 -29.31
CA ASP A 267 -26.96 64.16 -30.36
C ASP A 267 -25.45 64.33 -30.08
N ARG A 268 -24.48 64.34 -31.00
CA ARG A 268 -24.26 63.93 -32.41
C ARG A 268 -22.78 64.34 -32.70
N ASP A 269 -22.19 63.79 -33.76
CA ASP A 269 -20.95 64.22 -34.45
C ASP A 269 -19.63 63.90 -33.70
N GLY A 270 -18.52 63.44 -34.28
CA GLY A 270 -18.07 63.24 -35.66
C GLY A 270 -16.52 63.26 -35.64
N GLU A 271 -15.90 62.53 -36.57
CA GLU A 271 -14.50 62.63 -37.04
C GLU A 271 -13.33 61.85 -36.39
N GLN A 272 -12.79 60.96 -37.23
CA GLN A 272 -11.40 60.82 -37.66
C GLN A 272 -10.47 59.80 -36.96
N ASP A 273 -10.35 58.66 -37.64
CA ASP A 273 -9.14 57.89 -37.95
C ASP A 273 -7.81 58.49 -37.49
N ARG A 274 -7.16 57.78 -36.55
CA ARG A 274 -5.70 57.57 -36.57
C ARG A 274 -5.42 56.13 -36.17
N ASN A 275 -5.10 55.30 -37.18
CA ASN A 275 -4.33 54.08 -36.98
C ASN A 275 -2.97 54.47 -36.38
N GLY A 276 -2.77 54.16 -35.11
CA GLY A 276 -1.45 53.98 -34.52
C GLY A 276 -1.35 52.51 -34.12
N GLU A 277 -0.64 51.72 -34.92
CA GLU A 277 -0.04 50.47 -34.45
C GLU A 277 0.80 50.81 -33.22
N LEU A 278 0.37 50.32 -32.06
CA LEU A 278 1.24 50.18 -30.90
C LEU A 278 1.95 48.84 -31.08
N ASP A 279 3.10 48.88 -31.76
CA ASP A 279 4.10 47.83 -31.65
C ASP A 279 4.52 47.79 -30.17
N LEU A 280 4.03 46.79 -29.44
CA LEU A 280 4.60 46.44 -28.15
C LEU A 280 5.89 45.67 -28.47
N ASP A 281 7.02 46.33 -28.24
CA ASP A 281 8.36 45.75 -28.44
C ASP A 281 8.46 44.39 -27.72
N GLU A 282 9.03 43.36 -28.37
CA GLU A 282 9.24 42.01 -27.80
C GLU A 282 9.95 42.05 -26.44
N GLN A 283 10.75 43.10 -26.18
CA GLN A 283 11.41 43.33 -24.89
C GLN A 283 10.44 43.69 -23.75
N SER A 284 9.33 44.39 -24.06
CA SER A 284 8.30 44.74 -23.08
C SER A 284 7.41 43.53 -22.74
N LEU A 285 7.22 42.60 -23.69
CA LEU A 285 6.56 41.32 -23.45
C LEU A 285 7.44 40.40 -22.60
N SER A 286 8.75 40.34 -22.87
CA SER A 286 9.68 39.56 -22.04
C SER A 286 9.85 40.12 -20.63
N GLU A 287 9.83 41.45 -20.45
CA GLU A 287 9.88 42.08 -19.12
C GLU A 287 8.57 41.89 -18.34
N LEU A 288 7.42 41.80 -19.04
CA LEU A 288 6.13 41.44 -18.43
C LEU A 288 6.07 39.94 -18.09
N GLU A 289 6.59 39.06 -18.94
CA GLU A 289 6.71 37.61 -18.67
C GLU A 289 7.72 37.32 -17.54
N GLU A 290 8.86 38.02 -17.47
CA GLU A 290 9.81 37.90 -16.36
C GLU A 290 9.25 38.50 -15.06
N ALA A 291 8.50 39.61 -15.13
CA ALA A 291 7.84 40.20 -13.98
C ALA A 291 6.71 39.28 -13.45
N ASP A 292 5.96 38.63 -14.34
CA ASP A 292 4.90 37.69 -13.99
C ASP A 292 5.47 36.37 -13.47
N ALA A 293 6.55 35.86 -14.07
CA ALA A 293 7.32 34.71 -13.57
C ALA A 293 7.95 34.98 -12.18
N SER A 294 8.41 36.21 -11.92
CA SER A 294 8.97 36.58 -10.59
C SER A 294 7.90 36.82 -9.52
N ARG A 295 6.68 37.23 -9.91
CA ARG A 295 5.52 37.37 -9.00
C ARG A 295 4.89 36.03 -8.64
N HIS A 296 5.06 35.02 -9.49
CA HIS A 296 4.48 33.68 -9.35
C HIS A 296 5.51 32.58 -9.07
N ALA A 297 6.76 32.93 -8.73
CA ALA A 297 7.77 31.95 -8.38
C ALA A 297 7.33 31.17 -7.13
N ALA A 298 7.07 29.87 -7.31
CA ALA A 298 6.71 28.97 -6.22
C ALA A 298 7.80 29.03 -5.15
N VAL A 299 7.40 29.24 -3.89
CA VAL A 299 8.33 29.19 -2.76
C VAL A 299 8.89 27.76 -2.71
N PRO A 300 10.22 27.57 -2.76
CA PRO A 300 10.80 26.24 -2.77
C PRO A 300 10.43 25.50 -1.49
N ILE A 301 9.65 24.44 -1.63
CA ILE A 301 9.19 23.59 -0.53
C ILE A 301 10.35 22.68 -0.11
N HIS A 302 10.65 22.68 1.18
CA HIS A 302 11.70 21.81 1.73
C HIS A 302 11.06 20.63 2.44
N VAL A 303 11.50 19.42 2.11
CA VAL A 303 11.16 18.22 2.87
C VAL A 303 12.28 17.96 3.87
N ASP A 304 11.92 17.85 5.15
CA ASP A 304 12.89 17.49 6.20
C ASP A 304 13.36 16.05 5.99
N ARG A 305 14.62 15.88 5.57
CA ARG A 305 15.21 14.57 5.23
C ARG A 305 15.71 13.79 6.46
N SER A 306 15.36 14.22 7.67
CA SER A 306 15.78 13.56 8.91
C SER A 306 15.05 12.24 9.18
N ASP A 307 13.94 11.98 8.48
CA ASP A 307 13.22 10.71 8.59
C ASP A 307 13.80 9.66 7.62
N SER A 308 14.21 8.51 8.16
CA SER A 308 14.85 7.40 7.44
C SER A 308 13.96 6.74 6.38
N ALA A 309 12.67 7.08 6.36
CA ALA A 309 11.66 6.49 5.49
C ALA A 309 11.57 7.16 4.09
N VAL A 310 12.47 8.08 3.74
CA VAL A 310 12.71 8.47 2.34
C VAL A 310 13.67 7.46 1.72
N GLU A 311 13.21 6.22 1.59
CA GLU A 311 13.94 5.24 0.81
C GLU A 311 14.01 5.70 -0.65
N ARG A 312 15.20 5.62 -1.22
CA ARG A 312 15.41 5.82 -2.65
C ARG A 312 14.91 4.57 -3.37
N SER A 313 13.60 4.47 -3.58
CA SER A 313 13.10 3.55 -4.59
C SER A 313 13.69 3.95 -5.93
N HIS A 314 14.15 2.97 -6.70
CA HIS A 314 14.60 3.16 -8.06
C HIS A 314 13.40 3.46 -8.96
N TRP A 315 12.85 4.67 -8.83
CA TRP A 315 11.96 5.24 -9.85
C TRP A 315 12.76 5.34 -11.14
N ASN A 316 12.15 4.95 -12.26
CA ASN A 316 12.80 5.18 -13.54
C ASN A 316 12.83 6.68 -13.86
N ASP A 317 13.84 7.13 -14.59
CA ASP A 317 14.05 8.55 -14.89
C ASP A 317 12.83 9.18 -15.60
N GLY A 318 12.17 8.42 -16.48
CA GLY A 318 10.98 8.90 -17.19
C GLY A 318 9.79 9.19 -16.28
N PHE A 319 9.60 8.40 -15.22
CA PHE A 319 8.57 8.64 -14.21
C PHE A 319 8.93 9.85 -13.37
N VAL A 320 10.18 9.98 -12.96
CA VAL A 320 10.66 11.13 -12.19
C VAL A 320 10.44 12.43 -12.96
N SER A 321 10.82 12.47 -14.24
CA SER A 321 10.62 13.65 -15.10
C SER A 321 9.14 13.99 -15.27
N PHE A 322 8.28 13.00 -15.48
CA PHE A 322 6.85 13.22 -15.58
C PHE A 322 6.23 13.80 -14.30
N VAL A 323 6.64 13.28 -13.13
CA VAL A 323 6.21 13.81 -11.83
C VAL A 323 6.67 15.25 -11.67
N GLU A 324 7.92 15.55 -12.01
CA GLU A 324 8.49 16.89 -11.91
C GLU A 324 7.76 17.91 -12.80
N GLU A 325 7.50 17.55 -14.06
CA GLU A 325 6.71 18.34 -15.01
C GLU A 325 5.28 18.57 -14.48
N THR A 326 4.60 17.50 -14.06
CA THR A 326 3.23 17.58 -13.54
C THR A 326 3.14 18.46 -12.29
N MET A 327 4.09 18.33 -11.36
CA MET A 327 4.14 19.15 -10.15
C MET A 327 4.45 20.61 -10.47
N HIS A 328 5.33 20.87 -11.44
CA HIS A 328 5.67 22.22 -11.86
C HIS A 328 4.48 22.92 -12.54
N GLU A 329 3.89 22.26 -13.55
CA GLU A 329 2.77 22.81 -14.33
C GLU A 329 1.51 23.02 -13.47
N GLY A 330 1.18 22.07 -12.59
CA GLY A 330 0.04 22.16 -11.67
C GLY A 330 0.32 23.01 -10.41
N ARG A 331 1.56 23.48 -10.24
CA ARG A 331 2.06 24.14 -9.02
C ARG A 331 1.75 23.34 -7.76
N LEU A 332 1.92 22.02 -7.83
CA LEU A 332 1.58 21.09 -6.77
C LEU A 332 2.65 21.09 -5.68
N ASN A 333 2.19 21.04 -4.43
CA ASN A 333 3.05 20.99 -3.25
C ASN A 333 3.16 19.56 -2.71
N TYR A 334 2.10 18.78 -2.90
CA TYR A 334 2.02 17.39 -2.49
C TYR A 334 1.29 16.57 -3.55
N MET A 335 1.80 15.38 -3.83
CA MET A 335 1.20 14.44 -4.78
C MET A 335 0.99 13.09 -4.08
N ALA A 336 -0.27 12.76 -3.82
CA ALA A 336 -0.66 11.47 -3.27
C ALA A 336 -0.49 10.40 -4.34
N TYR A 337 0.46 9.48 -4.11
CA TYR A 337 0.74 8.37 -5.02
C TYR A 337 -0.04 7.13 -4.59
N MET A 338 -0.86 6.62 -5.51
CA MET A 338 -1.76 5.51 -5.28
C MET A 338 -1.22 4.20 -5.86
N GLY A 339 -1.66 3.08 -5.27
CA GLY A 339 -1.50 1.73 -5.83
C GLY A 339 -0.31 0.95 -5.30
N GLU A 340 0.55 1.55 -4.47
CA GLU A 340 1.60 0.84 -3.77
C GLU A 340 1.20 0.52 -2.33
N LEU A 341 1.55 -0.69 -1.88
CA LEU A 341 1.35 -1.11 -0.50
C LEU A 341 2.50 -0.64 0.39
N THR A 342 3.70 -0.54 -0.16
CA THR A 342 4.87 -0.04 0.56
C THR A 342 4.85 1.48 0.59
N ARG A 343 5.21 2.05 1.73
CA ARG A 343 5.40 3.49 1.88
C ARG A 343 6.56 3.95 0.99
N ARG A 344 6.33 4.96 0.14
CA ARG A 344 7.36 5.52 -0.74
C ARG A 344 7.26 7.03 -0.86
N SER A 345 8.40 7.68 -1.03
CA SER A 345 8.49 9.14 -1.15
C SER A 345 9.46 9.57 -2.24
N LEU A 346 9.11 10.60 -2.99
CA LEU A 346 9.98 11.25 -3.95
C LEU A 346 9.94 12.76 -3.73
N VAL A 347 11.01 13.29 -3.13
CA VAL A 347 11.18 14.74 -2.93
C VAL A 347 11.57 15.39 -4.25
N ARG A 348 10.86 16.44 -4.66
CA ARG A 348 11.14 17.31 -5.82
C ARG A 348 11.35 18.76 -5.34
N ASP A 349 11.81 19.62 -6.24
CA ASP A 349 12.08 21.03 -5.92
C ASP A 349 10.79 21.82 -5.58
N THR A 350 9.66 21.41 -6.15
CA THR A 350 8.35 22.05 -5.98
C THR A 350 7.49 21.40 -4.89
N GLY A 351 7.85 20.21 -4.41
CA GLY A 351 7.02 19.49 -3.45
C GLY A 351 7.42 18.03 -3.18
N LEU A 352 6.46 17.27 -2.67
CA LEU A 352 6.64 15.86 -2.30
C LEU A 352 5.62 14.95 -3.01
N LEU A 353 6.09 13.93 -3.72
CA LEU A 353 5.26 12.77 -4.05
C LEU A 353 5.36 11.73 -2.92
N HIS A 354 4.22 11.23 -2.45
CA HIS A 354 4.17 10.34 -1.30
C HIS A 354 3.06 9.28 -1.40
N CYS A 355 3.42 8.03 -1.14
CA CYS A 355 2.52 6.93 -0.85
C CYS A 355 2.69 6.55 0.63
N PRO A 356 1.61 6.55 1.44
CA PRO A 356 1.68 6.19 2.86
C PRO A 356 1.80 4.67 3.08
N GLY A 357 1.38 3.86 2.10
CA GLY A 357 1.39 2.40 2.17
C GLY A 357 0.00 1.81 2.44
N THR A 358 -0.06 0.70 3.19
CA THR A 358 -1.30 0.11 3.73
C THR A 358 -1.34 0.28 5.24
N THR A 359 -2.53 0.53 5.80
CA THR A 359 -2.70 0.73 7.25
C THR A 359 -2.60 -0.58 8.03
N GLN A 360 -2.93 -1.71 7.38
CA GLN A 360 -2.84 -3.06 7.93
C GLN A 360 -2.24 -4.00 6.87
N PRO A 361 -1.07 -4.61 7.10
CA PRO A 361 -0.59 -5.70 6.29
C PRO A 361 -1.54 -6.88 6.41
N ARG A 362 -1.87 -7.54 5.29
CA ARG A 362 -2.81 -8.67 5.30
C ARG A 362 -2.13 -10.03 5.20
N ASN A 363 -0.82 -10.04 5.01
CA ASN A 363 0.00 -11.23 4.99
C ASN A 363 1.45 -10.80 5.21
N GLU A 364 2.33 -11.78 5.37
CA GLU A 364 3.73 -11.52 5.64
C GLU A 364 4.45 -10.73 4.55
N LEU A 365 4.09 -10.90 3.27
CA LEU A 365 4.74 -10.14 2.18
C LEU A 365 4.47 -8.63 2.29
N GLU A 366 3.42 -8.25 3.04
CA GLU A 366 3.05 -6.87 3.31
C GLU A 366 3.62 -6.36 4.66
N ALA A 367 4.35 -7.17 5.43
CA ALA A 367 4.72 -6.92 6.84
C ALA A 367 5.36 -5.55 7.10
N GLU A 368 6.18 -5.05 6.19
CA GLU A 368 6.90 -3.78 6.34
C GLU A 368 6.02 -2.53 6.10
N CYS A 369 4.75 -2.70 5.74
CA CYS A 369 3.94 -1.62 5.18
C CYS A 369 2.98 -0.93 6.16
N GLY A 370 2.66 -1.54 7.30
CA GLY A 370 1.51 -1.27 8.19
C GLY A 370 1.45 0.11 8.85
N THR A 371 1.26 1.17 8.07
CA THR A 371 1.39 2.55 8.53
C THR A 371 0.47 3.51 7.77
N CYS A 372 0.17 4.64 8.40
CA CYS A 372 -0.27 5.86 7.72
C CYS A 372 0.75 6.97 7.96
N SER A 373 0.58 8.10 7.27
CA SER A 373 1.54 9.21 7.35
C SER A 373 0.89 10.44 7.98
N LEU A 374 1.47 10.92 9.08
CA LEU A 374 1.19 12.24 9.64
C LEU A 374 2.04 13.27 8.90
N VAL A 375 1.40 14.26 8.29
CA VAL A 375 2.05 15.31 7.52
C VAL A 375 1.87 16.64 8.21
N ASP A 376 2.98 17.29 8.57
CA ASP A 376 3.00 18.68 9.03
C ASP A 376 3.51 19.58 7.90
N VAL A 377 2.81 20.69 7.65
CA VAL A 377 3.19 21.74 6.71
C VAL A 377 3.39 23.04 7.49
N SER A 378 4.59 23.63 7.42
CA SER A 378 4.86 24.91 8.06
C SER A 378 4.42 26.11 7.21
N GLU A 379 4.35 27.29 7.81
CA GLU A 379 4.10 28.56 7.10
C GLU A 379 5.13 28.87 6.01
N THR A 380 6.34 28.31 6.12
CA THR A 380 7.41 28.46 5.12
C THR A 380 7.34 27.39 4.03
N GLY A 381 6.35 26.49 4.06
CA GLY A 381 6.22 25.38 3.12
C GLY A 381 7.21 24.25 3.40
N VAL A 382 7.64 24.04 4.64
CA VAL A 382 8.41 22.84 5.00
C VAL A 382 7.43 21.71 5.25
N ILE A 383 7.61 20.59 4.55
CA ILE A 383 6.81 19.37 4.73
C ILE A 383 7.60 18.40 5.60
N ARG A 384 7.00 17.94 6.70
CA ARG A 384 7.49 16.82 7.49
C ARG A 384 6.49 15.69 7.42
N VAL A 385 6.98 14.48 7.18
CA VAL A 385 6.14 13.30 7.13
C VAL A 385 6.64 12.30 8.13
N LYS A 386 5.84 12.01 9.16
CA LYS A 386 6.11 11.01 10.19
C LYS A 386 5.25 9.78 9.93
N SER A 387 5.85 8.60 10.09
CA SER A 387 5.10 7.34 10.06
C SER A 387 4.34 7.11 11.37
N LEU A 388 3.07 6.71 11.26
CA LEU A 388 2.24 6.22 12.36
C LEU A 388 1.88 4.76 12.08
N ASN A 389 2.28 3.85 12.97
CA ASN A 389 1.86 2.46 12.88
C ASN A 389 0.40 2.37 13.37
N THR A 390 -0.47 1.85 12.50
CA THR A 390 -1.89 1.63 12.80
C THR A 390 -2.28 0.16 12.62
N SER A 391 -1.31 -0.76 12.49
CA SER A 391 -1.58 -2.18 12.34
C SER A 391 -2.02 -2.78 13.66
N VAL A 392 -3.11 -3.54 13.63
CA VAL A 392 -3.63 -4.37 14.72
C VAL A 392 -2.82 -5.67 14.82
N VAL A 393 -2.52 -6.25 13.64
CA VAL A 393 -1.65 -7.42 13.50
C VAL A 393 -0.32 -6.96 12.93
N ASP A 394 0.76 -7.24 13.65
CA ASP A 394 2.13 -6.96 13.20
C ASP A 394 2.94 -8.25 13.05
N TRP A 395 3.92 -8.27 12.15
CA TRP A 395 4.75 -9.45 11.89
C TRP A 395 6.14 -9.26 12.47
N LYS A 396 6.58 -10.24 13.27
CA LYS A 396 7.94 -10.27 13.82
C LYS A 396 8.65 -11.50 13.30
N SER A 397 9.86 -11.32 12.77
CA SER A 397 10.69 -12.44 12.32
C SER A 397 12.01 -12.46 13.08
N PHE A 398 12.36 -13.61 13.61
CA PHE A 398 13.59 -13.81 14.37
C PHE A 398 14.36 -15.02 13.87
N ASP A 399 15.59 -14.79 13.43
CA ASP A 399 16.58 -15.85 13.23
C ASP A 399 17.32 -16.14 14.54
N LEU A 400 17.28 -17.41 14.96
CA LEU A 400 17.99 -17.93 16.12
C LEU A 400 18.94 -19.04 15.71
N GLU A 401 20.18 -18.95 16.18
CA GLU A 401 21.14 -20.05 16.07
C GLU A 401 20.86 -21.07 17.18
N VAL A 402 20.81 -22.35 16.80
CA VAL A 402 20.66 -23.49 17.70
C VAL A 402 21.98 -24.25 17.73
N ASP A 403 22.70 -24.09 18.83
CA ASP A 403 23.95 -24.80 19.06
C ASP A 403 23.71 -26.19 19.67
N GLN A 404 24.79 -26.95 19.83
CA GLN A 404 24.75 -28.32 20.36
C GLN A 404 24.40 -28.41 21.86
N LEU A 405 24.37 -27.28 22.58
CA LEU A 405 24.04 -27.21 24.01
C LEU A 405 22.64 -26.63 24.25
N THR A 406 21.94 -26.26 23.18
CA THR A 406 20.65 -25.60 23.25
C THR A 406 19.60 -26.59 23.73
N THR A 407 19.03 -26.31 24.91
CA THR A 407 17.88 -27.02 25.47
C THR A 407 16.60 -26.24 25.22
N LEU A 408 15.44 -26.90 25.29
CA LEU A 408 14.12 -26.25 25.19
C LEU A 408 14.01 -25.05 26.13
N SER A 409 14.38 -25.20 27.41
CA SER A 409 14.32 -24.11 28.38
C SER A 409 15.23 -22.93 28.01
N SER A 410 16.45 -23.19 27.56
CA SER A 410 17.37 -22.10 27.13
C SER A 410 16.89 -21.40 25.86
N LEU A 411 16.26 -22.12 24.95
CA LEU A 411 15.67 -21.58 23.73
C LEU A 411 14.48 -20.68 24.07
N LEU A 412 13.54 -21.15 24.90
CA LEU A 412 12.38 -20.37 25.36
C LEU A 412 12.81 -19.08 26.08
N GLN A 413 13.83 -19.14 26.93
CA GLN A 413 14.40 -17.94 27.56
C GLN A 413 14.97 -16.96 26.53
N THR A 414 15.64 -17.47 25.49
CA THR A 414 16.18 -16.66 24.41
C THR A 414 15.05 -16.02 23.59
N MET A 415 14.04 -16.78 23.20
CA MET A 415 12.86 -16.30 22.47
C MET A 415 12.14 -15.21 23.25
N LYS A 416 11.86 -15.45 24.54
CA LYS A 416 11.28 -14.45 25.45
C LYS A 416 12.11 -13.17 25.51
N ALA A 417 13.43 -13.29 25.65
CA ALA A 417 14.33 -12.15 25.71
C ALA A 417 14.39 -11.37 24.38
N ARG A 418 14.15 -12.01 23.23
CA ARG A 418 14.02 -11.33 21.93
C ARG A 418 12.70 -10.56 21.85
N LEU A 419 11.58 -11.20 22.19
CA LEU A 419 10.26 -10.57 22.20
C LEU A 419 10.23 -9.32 23.10
N GLN A 420 10.82 -9.41 24.29
CA GLN A 420 10.88 -8.30 25.25
C GLN A 420 11.74 -7.11 24.81
N LYS A 421 12.59 -7.26 23.80
CA LYS A 421 13.39 -6.16 23.24
C LYS A 421 12.62 -5.34 22.22
N GLU A 422 11.61 -5.93 21.60
CA GLU A 422 10.76 -5.23 20.65
C GLU A 422 9.90 -4.20 21.37
N ARG A 423 9.57 -3.12 20.65
CA ARG A 423 8.71 -2.06 21.15
C ARG A 423 7.35 -2.15 20.46
N PRO A 424 6.29 -2.48 21.20
CA PRO A 424 4.94 -2.44 20.65
C PRO A 424 4.54 -1.07 20.16
N ALA A 425 3.81 -1.06 19.04
CA ALA A 425 2.98 0.06 18.66
C ALA A 425 1.72 0.10 19.55
N ALA A 426 1.13 1.28 19.72
CA ALA A 426 -0.09 1.43 20.52
C ALA A 426 -1.30 0.66 19.94
N SER A 427 -1.27 0.36 18.64
CA SER A 427 -2.29 -0.41 17.93
C SER A 427 -2.10 -1.91 18.02
N ASP A 428 -0.91 -2.41 18.41
CA ASP A 428 -0.62 -3.84 18.40
C ASP A 428 -1.57 -4.61 19.32
N ARG A 429 -2.31 -5.55 18.73
CA ARG A 429 -3.13 -6.53 19.46
C ARG A 429 -2.58 -7.92 19.29
N ILE A 430 -2.08 -8.23 18.11
CA ILE A 430 -1.51 -9.53 17.76
C ILE A 430 -0.15 -9.33 17.11
N TRP A 431 0.83 -10.12 17.53
CA TRP A 431 2.04 -10.33 16.73
C TRP A 431 2.03 -11.73 16.12
N ALA A 432 2.11 -11.79 14.80
CA ALA A 432 2.46 -13.01 14.07
C ALA A 432 3.97 -13.16 14.11
N VAL A 433 4.47 -14.05 14.97
CA VAL A 433 5.90 -14.21 15.25
C VAL A 433 6.44 -15.44 14.55
N ARG A 434 7.36 -15.22 13.62
CA ARG A 434 8.15 -16.28 13.00
C ARG A 434 9.47 -16.48 13.72
N TRP A 435 9.77 -17.74 14.00
CA TRP A 435 11.07 -18.19 14.50
C TRP A 435 11.75 -19.06 13.46
N ALA A 436 12.87 -18.61 12.93
CA ALA A 436 13.75 -19.41 12.09
C ALA A 436 14.88 -19.99 12.96
N LEU A 437 14.78 -21.27 13.29
CA LEU A 437 15.74 -21.97 14.13
C LEU A 437 16.79 -22.67 13.26
N ARG A 438 18.01 -22.12 13.24
CA ARG A 438 19.09 -22.58 12.36
C ARG A 438 20.18 -23.27 13.17
N GLY A 439 20.44 -24.55 12.91
CA GLY A 439 21.42 -25.25 13.72
C GLY A 439 21.52 -26.74 13.50
N ASN A 440 22.07 -27.42 14.50
CA ASN A 440 22.29 -28.86 14.48
C ASN A 440 20.96 -29.63 14.35
N LEU A 441 20.89 -30.55 13.39
CA LEU A 441 19.66 -31.29 13.09
C LEU A 441 19.15 -32.12 14.28
N ALA A 442 20.05 -32.77 15.04
CA ALA A 442 19.64 -33.63 16.14
C ALA A 442 19.02 -32.81 17.28
N VAL A 443 19.61 -31.66 17.61
CA VAL A 443 19.02 -30.73 18.60
C VAL A 443 17.67 -30.18 18.11
N LEU A 444 17.57 -29.79 16.83
CA LEU A 444 16.30 -29.32 16.26
C LEU A 444 15.20 -30.38 16.32
N ARG A 445 15.53 -31.66 16.07
CA ARG A 445 14.58 -32.77 16.23
C ARG A 445 14.20 -33.00 17.68
N GLU A 446 15.18 -33.00 18.59
CA GLU A 446 14.91 -33.13 20.03
C GLU A 446 13.96 -32.03 20.53
N LEU A 447 14.11 -30.79 20.06
CA LEU A 447 13.20 -29.71 20.41
C LEU A 447 11.77 -29.99 19.93
N VAL A 448 11.60 -30.44 18.68
CA VAL A 448 10.28 -30.81 18.13
C VAL A 448 9.66 -32.00 18.88
N GLU A 449 10.46 -33.02 19.20
CA GLU A 449 10.02 -34.19 19.98
C GLU A 449 9.61 -33.83 21.42
N ASN A 450 10.17 -32.75 21.97
CA ASN A 450 9.79 -32.20 23.27
C ASN A 450 8.69 -31.13 23.17
N ASP A 451 7.83 -31.22 22.15
CA ASP A 451 6.65 -30.37 21.95
C ASP A 451 6.99 -28.85 21.96
N LEU A 452 8.07 -28.44 21.29
CA LEU A 452 8.50 -27.04 21.21
C LEU A 452 7.35 -26.09 20.83
N ASP A 453 6.53 -26.43 19.84
CA ASP A 453 5.42 -25.58 19.39
C ASP A 453 4.41 -25.35 20.52
N VAL A 454 4.06 -26.41 21.26
CA VAL A 454 3.15 -26.33 22.41
C VAL A 454 3.77 -25.52 23.54
N ALA A 455 5.05 -25.75 23.85
CA ALA A 455 5.75 -25.02 24.90
C ALA A 455 5.81 -23.51 24.59
N VAL A 456 6.07 -23.16 23.33
CA VAL A 456 6.07 -21.76 22.87
C VAL A 456 4.66 -21.17 22.92
N ALA A 457 3.64 -21.88 22.43
CA ALA A 457 2.26 -21.43 22.44
C ALA A 457 1.67 -21.27 23.85
N VAL A 458 2.21 -21.94 24.87
CA VAL A 458 1.76 -21.84 26.26
C VAL A 458 2.60 -20.84 27.08
N GLU A 459 3.92 -20.87 26.95
CA GLU A 459 4.81 -20.03 27.77
C GLU A 459 4.97 -18.61 27.22
N LEU A 460 4.74 -18.43 25.91
CA LEU A 460 4.92 -17.17 25.20
C LEU A 460 3.62 -16.73 24.48
N ASP A 461 2.45 -17.14 24.97
CA ASP A 461 1.14 -16.79 24.40
C ASP A 461 0.85 -15.28 24.36
N GLU A 462 1.40 -14.55 25.34
CA GLU A 462 1.13 -13.14 25.55
C GLU A 462 2.40 -12.35 25.91
N LEU A 463 2.50 -11.14 25.37
CA LEU A 463 3.47 -10.14 25.78
C LEU A 463 2.75 -8.96 26.44
N THR A 464 3.01 -8.74 27.73
CA THR A 464 2.52 -7.57 28.46
C THR A 464 3.60 -6.49 28.55
N VAL A 465 3.30 -5.30 28.01
CA VAL A 465 4.16 -4.11 28.08
C VAL A 465 3.36 -2.95 28.66
N GLY A 466 3.64 -2.59 29.91
CA GLY A 466 2.82 -1.62 30.64
C GLY A 466 1.39 -2.13 30.83
N ASP A 467 0.41 -1.36 30.34
CA ASP A 467 -1.01 -1.72 30.40
C ASP A 467 -1.51 -2.43 29.11
N GLN A 468 -0.63 -2.58 28.10
CA GLN A 468 -0.95 -3.24 26.84
C GLN A 468 -0.59 -4.72 26.91
N THR A 469 -1.52 -5.58 26.50
CA THR A 469 -1.30 -7.02 26.33
C THR A 469 -1.46 -7.37 24.86
N ILE A 470 -0.48 -8.09 24.33
CA ILE A 470 -0.39 -8.46 22.92
C ILE A 470 -0.40 -9.98 22.84
N ARG A 471 -1.30 -10.54 22.05
CA ARG A 471 -1.36 -11.96 21.74
C ARG A 471 -0.25 -12.32 20.77
N LEU A 472 0.43 -13.44 20.99
CA LEU A 472 1.51 -13.89 20.14
C LEU A 472 1.07 -15.17 19.43
N LEU A 473 1.11 -15.16 18.10
CA LEU A 473 0.89 -16.36 17.28
C LEU A 473 2.23 -16.79 16.70
N HIS A 474 2.70 -17.97 17.10
CA HIS A 474 4.04 -18.43 16.76
C HIS A 474 4.04 -19.36 15.55
N GLN A 475 4.96 -19.12 14.62
CA GLN A 475 5.29 -20.03 13.53
C GLN A 475 6.77 -20.39 13.65
N ILE A 476 7.07 -21.66 13.88
CA ILE A 476 8.45 -22.15 14.03
C ILE A 476 8.90 -22.84 12.74
N ARG A 477 10.09 -22.48 12.27
CA ARG A 477 10.74 -23.09 11.11
C ARG A 477 12.07 -23.69 11.55
N SER A 478 12.18 -25.01 11.47
CA SER A 478 13.44 -25.74 11.68
C SER A 478 14.26 -25.75 10.40
N LEU A 479 15.44 -25.16 10.46
CA LEU A 479 16.35 -24.97 9.33
C LEU A 479 17.71 -25.60 9.65
N PRO A 480 17.86 -26.93 9.53
CA PRO A 480 19.09 -27.60 9.86
C PRO A 480 20.23 -27.16 8.94
N VAL A 481 21.41 -26.97 9.55
CA VAL A 481 22.66 -26.86 8.79
C VAL A 481 23.08 -28.23 8.28
N ALA A 482 23.99 -28.27 7.31
CA ALA A 482 24.54 -29.53 6.82
C ALA A 482 25.17 -30.31 7.98
N TRP A 483 24.82 -31.59 8.11
CA TRP A 483 25.43 -32.48 9.09
C TRP A 483 26.80 -32.97 8.59
N GLU A 484 27.71 -33.36 9.48
CA GLU A 484 29.04 -33.83 9.09
C GLU A 484 29.21 -35.29 9.48
N LEU A 485 29.71 -36.12 8.56
CA LEU A 485 30.09 -37.50 8.83
C LEU A 485 31.60 -37.62 9.00
N VAL A 486 32.02 -38.50 9.91
CA VAL A 486 33.45 -38.76 10.19
C VAL A 486 34.19 -39.26 8.94
N ASP A 487 33.54 -40.05 8.09
CA ASP A 487 34.11 -40.49 6.81
C ASP A 487 33.65 -39.57 5.67
N PRO A 488 34.54 -38.73 5.11
CA PRO A 488 34.20 -37.83 4.01
C PRO A 488 33.87 -38.56 2.70
N LYS A 489 34.11 -39.87 2.63
CA LYS A 489 33.74 -40.72 1.48
C LYS A 489 32.41 -41.43 1.66
N ALA A 490 31.77 -41.34 2.83
CA ALA A 490 30.46 -41.92 3.06
C ALA A 490 29.44 -41.38 2.06
N LEU A 491 28.45 -42.21 1.70
CA LEU A 491 27.39 -41.82 0.76
C LEU A 491 26.61 -40.61 1.27
N GLY A 492 26.39 -40.51 2.60
CA GLY A 492 25.76 -39.35 3.21
C GLY A 492 26.53 -38.05 3.00
N GLN A 493 27.87 -38.06 3.13
CA GLN A 493 28.68 -36.87 2.86
C GLN A 493 28.66 -36.50 1.38
N GLN A 494 28.67 -37.50 0.48
CA GLN A 494 28.54 -37.24 -0.97
C GLN A 494 27.16 -36.66 -1.32
N TYR A 495 26.10 -37.12 -0.66
CA TYR A 495 24.76 -36.56 -0.79
C TYR A 495 24.71 -35.10 -0.33
N LEU A 496 25.25 -34.78 0.83
CA LEU A 496 25.29 -33.39 1.31
C LEU A 496 26.14 -32.49 0.43
N ASN A 497 27.30 -32.96 -0.03
CA ASN A 497 28.10 -32.21 -0.98
C ASN A 497 27.30 -31.92 -2.26
N LEU A 498 26.43 -32.84 -2.72
CA LEU A 498 25.52 -32.56 -3.84
C LEU A 498 24.49 -31.49 -3.48
N VAL A 499 23.85 -31.58 -2.31
CA VAL A 499 22.87 -30.60 -1.84
C VAL A 499 23.50 -29.20 -1.68
N ASP A 500 24.74 -29.12 -1.21
CA ASP A 500 25.45 -27.86 -0.93
C ASP A 500 26.26 -27.33 -2.15
N ASP A 501 26.88 -28.16 -2.99
CA ASP A 501 27.53 -27.70 -4.25
C ASP A 501 26.48 -27.34 -5.29
N GLU A 502 25.33 -28.02 -5.31
CA GLU A 502 24.17 -27.61 -6.09
C GLU A 502 23.23 -26.71 -5.27
N ILE A 503 23.74 -25.60 -4.71
CA ILE A 503 22.94 -24.40 -4.34
C ILE A 503 21.96 -23.99 -5.48
N SER A 504 22.23 -24.49 -6.69
CA SER A 504 21.39 -24.57 -7.89
C SER A 504 20.04 -25.30 -7.79
N ILE A 505 19.80 -26.25 -6.89
CA ILE A 505 18.57 -27.08 -6.92
C ILE A 505 17.34 -26.20 -6.67
N ALA A 506 17.52 -25.10 -5.94
CA ALA A 506 16.51 -24.07 -5.72
C ALA A 506 16.78 -22.76 -6.51
N ASP A 507 17.75 -22.76 -7.45
CA ASP A 507 17.96 -21.61 -8.34
C ASP A 507 16.83 -21.55 -9.37
N ALA A 508 15.98 -20.53 -9.21
CA ALA A 508 14.86 -20.26 -10.08
C ALA A 508 15.25 -20.21 -11.57
N SER A 509 16.43 -19.67 -11.90
CA SER A 509 16.90 -19.53 -13.28
C SER A 509 17.23 -20.88 -13.92
N ARG A 510 17.82 -21.80 -13.15
CA ARG A 510 18.14 -23.15 -13.62
C ARG A 510 16.89 -24.02 -13.73
N LEU A 511 15.98 -23.94 -12.77
CA LEU A 511 14.70 -24.63 -12.84
C LEU A 511 13.87 -24.15 -14.04
N GLN A 512 13.88 -22.84 -14.30
CA GLN A 512 13.27 -22.27 -15.51
C GLN A 512 13.89 -22.85 -16.78
N ALA A 513 15.22 -22.89 -16.88
CA ALA A 513 15.92 -23.45 -18.04
C ALA A 513 15.58 -24.94 -18.29
N VAL A 514 15.40 -25.73 -17.22
CA VAL A 514 14.98 -27.14 -17.31
C VAL A 514 13.54 -27.24 -17.86
N LEU A 515 12.61 -26.44 -17.34
CA LEU A 515 11.21 -26.45 -17.79
C LEU A 515 11.03 -25.94 -19.23
N GLU A 516 11.86 -24.97 -19.64
CA GLU A 516 11.88 -24.46 -21.01
C GLU A 516 12.50 -25.46 -21.98
N GLY A 517 13.49 -26.24 -21.54
CA GLY A 517 14.13 -27.29 -22.31
C GLY A 517 13.28 -28.55 -22.51
N GLU A 518 12.28 -28.78 -21.64
CA GLU A 518 11.47 -30.00 -21.67
C GLU A 518 10.33 -29.93 -22.70
N ARG A 519 10.33 -30.89 -23.61
CA ARG A 519 9.39 -30.98 -24.74
C ARG A 519 8.13 -31.77 -24.40
N ALA A 520 8.17 -32.60 -23.35
CA ALA A 520 7.03 -33.41 -22.92
C ALA A 520 5.97 -32.63 -22.14
N ILE A 521 6.31 -31.45 -21.60
CA ILE A 521 5.39 -30.62 -20.81
C ILE A 521 4.52 -29.75 -21.74
N THR A 522 3.20 -29.82 -21.55
CA THR A 522 2.25 -28.97 -22.30
C THR A 522 2.44 -27.48 -21.97
N PRO A 523 2.14 -26.54 -22.87
CA PRO A 523 2.30 -25.10 -22.63
C PRO A 523 1.59 -24.59 -21.36
N GLY A 524 0.39 -25.10 -21.07
CA GLY A 524 -0.36 -24.72 -19.87
C GLY A 524 0.30 -25.18 -18.56
N TRP A 525 0.83 -26.40 -18.53
CA TRP A 525 1.60 -26.88 -17.38
C TRP A 525 2.94 -26.16 -17.24
N ARG A 526 3.62 -25.85 -18.34
CA ARG A 526 4.87 -25.07 -18.32
C ARG A 526 4.63 -23.71 -17.69
N GLN A 527 3.58 -23.00 -18.10
CA GLN A 527 3.24 -21.69 -17.55
C GLN A 527 2.94 -21.76 -16.04
N ARG A 528 2.18 -22.77 -15.59
CA ARG A 528 1.91 -22.96 -14.14
C ARG A 528 3.19 -23.25 -13.36
N LEU A 529 4.04 -24.15 -13.84
CA LEU A 529 5.28 -24.49 -13.15
C LEU A 529 6.25 -23.29 -13.10
N LEU A 530 6.36 -22.53 -14.19
CA LEU A 530 7.13 -21.28 -14.22
C LEU A 530 6.57 -20.25 -13.22
N SER A 531 5.26 -20.15 -13.05
CA SER A 531 4.67 -19.26 -12.04
C SER A 531 4.95 -19.71 -10.60
N LEU A 532 5.06 -21.02 -10.35
CA LEU A 532 5.39 -21.56 -9.03
C LEU A 532 6.86 -21.35 -8.66
N ILE A 533 7.77 -21.35 -9.66
CA ILE A 533 9.20 -21.11 -9.42
C ILE A 533 9.45 -19.76 -8.74
N GLN A 534 8.66 -18.74 -9.05
CA GLN A 534 8.81 -17.40 -8.46
C GLN A 534 8.50 -17.38 -6.95
N GLY A 535 7.80 -18.38 -6.42
CA GLY A 535 7.44 -18.50 -5.01
C GLY A 535 8.14 -19.66 -4.29
N LEU A 536 9.21 -20.23 -4.84
CA LEU A 536 9.94 -21.30 -4.16
C LEU A 536 10.73 -20.76 -2.97
N ASP A 537 10.52 -21.37 -1.80
CA ASP A 537 11.31 -21.13 -0.61
C ASP A 537 12.52 -22.08 -0.60
N SER A 538 13.66 -21.58 -1.07
CA SER A 538 14.90 -22.34 -1.17
C SER A 538 15.37 -22.90 0.18
N GLU A 539 15.15 -22.16 1.27
CA GLU A 539 15.57 -22.60 2.61
C GLU A 539 14.73 -23.77 3.09
N ARG A 540 13.42 -23.71 2.85
CA ARG A 540 12.52 -24.83 3.14
C ARG A 540 12.87 -26.08 2.34
N ILE A 541 13.20 -25.93 1.06
CA ILE A 541 13.64 -27.05 0.21
C ILE A 541 14.93 -27.68 0.79
N LEU A 542 15.93 -26.85 1.08
CA LEU A 542 17.20 -27.32 1.65
C LEU A 542 17.01 -27.96 3.04
N SER A 543 16.12 -27.40 3.86
CA SER A 543 15.74 -27.97 5.16
C SER A 543 15.17 -29.38 5.02
N HIS A 544 14.22 -29.59 4.10
CA HIS A 544 13.67 -30.92 3.82
C HIS A 544 14.73 -31.88 3.31
N LEU A 545 15.56 -31.47 2.35
CA LEU A 545 16.64 -32.33 1.83
C LEU A 545 17.60 -32.79 2.94
N ARG A 546 18.00 -31.88 3.83
CA ARG A 546 18.90 -32.22 4.93
C ARG A 546 18.23 -33.10 5.98
N SER A 547 16.96 -32.86 6.28
CA SER A 547 16.17 -33.64 7.24
C SER A 547 15.88 -35.04 6.73
N ASP A 548 15.34 -35.18 5.51
CA ASP A 548 15.00 -36.47 4.91
C ASP A 548 16.27 -37.27 4.58
N GLY A 549 17.31 -36.58 4.12
CA GLY A 549 18.61 -37.20 3.83
C GLY A 549 19.25 -37.80 5.07
N ALA A 550 19.08 -37.18 6.24
CA ALA A 550 19.54 -37.75 7.50
C ALA A 550 18.88 -39.11 7.78
N ASP A 551 17.57 -39.25 7.53
CA ASP A 551 16.84 -40.51 7.73
C ASP A 551 17.32 -41.64 6.81
N TRP A 552 17.95 -41.30 5.68
CA TRP A 552 18.49 -42.29 4.74
C TRP A 552 19.90 -42.76 5.08
N PHE A 553 20.70 -41.87 5.69
CA PHE A 553 22.15 -42.06 5.77
C PHE A 553 22.71 -42.11 7.19
N LEU A 554 21.95 -41.73 8.21
CA LEU A 554 22.36 -41.80 9.60
C LEU A 554 21.67 -42.97 10.30
N ASP A 555 22.47 -43.86 10.88
CA ASP A 555 21.96 -45.00 11.66
C ASP A 555 21.44 -44.52 13.03
N ASP A 556 22.10 -43.52 13.62
CA ASP A 556 21.68 -42.87 14.88
C ASP A 556 21.96 -41.35 14.79
N LEU A 557 20.89 -40.55 14.89
CA LEU A 557 21.01 -39.09 14.89
C LEU A 557 21.72 -38.55 16.13
N ALA A 558 21.73 -39.29 17.24
CA ALA A 558 22.41 -38.89 18.46
C ALA A 558 23.93 -38.75 18.23
N GLU A 559 24.50 -39.41 17.22
CA GLU A 559 25.90 -39.25 16.83
C GLU A 559 26.23 -37.84 16.31
N LEU A 560 25.22 -37.09 15.87
CA LEU A 560 25.36 -35.68 15.46
C LEU A 560 25.36 -34.71 16.66
N THR A 561 25.01 -35.19 17.85
CA THR A 561 25.17 -34.45 19.10
C THR A 561 26.48 -34.85 19.77
N PRO A 562 27.29 -33.92 20.29
CA PRO A 562 28.39 -34.31 21.16
C PRO A 562 27.81 -34.96 22.41
N ALA A 563 28.38 -36.08 22.84
CA ALA A 563 28.13 -36.64 24.16
C ALA A 563 28.55 -35.64 25.24
N VAL A 564 27.64 -34.77 25.69
CA VAL A 564 27.92 -33.87 26.82
C VAL A 564 27.75 -34.63 28.12
N ALA A 565 28.89 -35.15 28.56
CA ALA A 565 29.30 -35.43 29.93
C ALA A 565 28.64 -36.61 30.69
N MET A 566 29.28 -37.76 30.50
CA MET A 566 29.48 -38.82 31.49
C MET A 566 30.27 -38.36 32.75
N HIS A 567 30.17 -37.09 33.16
CA HIS A 567 30.87 -36.52 34.32
C HIS A 567 29.98 -35.50 35.06
N ALA A 568 29.04 -36.02 35.84
CA ALA A 568 28.36 -35.26 36.89
C ALA A 568 28.22 -36.05 38.21
N VAL A 569 29.09 -37.02 38.52
CA VAL A 569 29.33 -37.46 39.91
C VAL A 569 30.73 -38.10 40.04
N ALA A 570 31.79 -37.30 39.90
CA ALA A 570 33.12 -37.72 40.35
C ALA A 570 33.86 -36.51 40.93
N ASP A 571 33.84 -36.47 42.27
CA ASP A 571 34.75 -35.81 43.19
C ASP A 571 34.72 -34.28 43.35
N ALA A 572 34.12 -33.86 44.46
CA ALA A 572 34.78 -32.94 45.39
C ALA A 572 34.43 -33.30 46.84
N ASP A 573 35.36 -34.02 47.46
CA ASP A 573 35.54 -34.27 48.89
C ASP A 573 35.09 -33.12 49.81
N SER A 574 34.34 -33.50 50.86
CA SER A 574 34.63 -32.98 52.20
C SER A 574 35.02 -34.16 53.09
N ALA A 575 36.32 -34.24 53.38
CA ALA A 575 36.92 -35.22 54.26
C ALA A 575 36.52 -35.04 55.73
N ALA A 576 36.60 -36.18 56.43
CA ALA A 576 36.79 -36.40 57.87
C ALA A 576 35.56 -36.34 58.78
N ASP A 577 35.10 -37.51 59.24
CA ASP A 577 35.48 -37.95 60.59
C ASP A 577 35.53 -39.48 60.70
N GLU A 578 36.45 -39.94 61.53
CA GLU A 578 36.85 -41.33 61.75
C GLU A 578 35.79 -42.12 62.53
N THR A 579 35.70 -43.43 62.30
CA THR A 579 36.07 -44.49 63.28
C THR A 579 35.42 -45.85 62.94
N SER A 580 36.27 -46.89 62.91
CA SER A 580 36.09 -48.28 63.42
C SER A 580 34.78 -49.04 63.13
N GLU A 581 34.71 -50.34 62.91
CA GLU A 581 35.57 -51.52 62.73
C GLU A 581 34.55 -52.67 62.53
N GLU A 582 34.99 -53.78 61.94
CA GLU A 582 34.42 -55.13 62.10
C GLU A 582 33.10 -55.52 61.39
N ASP A 583 33.27 -56.12 60.20
CA ASP A 583 33.20 -57.57 59.93
C ASP A 583 31.97 -58.42 60.36
N LEU A 584 31.62 -59.31 59.43
CA LEU A 584 30.88 -60.59 59.53
C LEU A 584 29.36 -60.67 59.25
N SER A 585 29.12 -61.35 58.13
CA SER A 585 28.04 -62.29 57.78
C SER A 585 27.30 -62.98 58.93
N ASP A 586 26.00 -63.22 58.75
CA ASP A 586 25.46 -64.59 58.87
C ASP A 586 24.08 -64.76 58.21
N GLU A 587 23.85 -65.98 57.76
CA GLU A 587 22.70 -66.46 56.99
C GLU A 587 21.45 -66.77 57.84
N SER A 588 20.33 -66.88 57.12
CA SER A 588 19.20 -67.83 57.21
C SER A 588 18.78 -68.44 58.57
N ASP A 589 17.49 -68.36 58.87
CA ASP A 589 16.53 -69.48 58.82
C ASP A 589 15.27 -69.25 59.68
N PHE A 590 14.19 -69.95 59.29
CA PHE A 590 12.95 -70.27 60.02
C PHE A 590 11.90 -69.14 60.19
N ASP A 591 10.59 -69.35 60.06
CA ASP A 591 9.79 -70.57 59.96
C ASP A 591 8.38 -70.30 59.41
N GLU A 592 7.75 -71.40 59.02
CA GLU A 592 6.44 -71.68 58.41
C GLU A 592 5.17 -71.29 59.21
N ASP A 593 4.05 -71.38 58.45
CA ASP A 593 2.65 -71.63 58.85
C ASP A 593 1.83 -70.49 59.49
N GLY A 594 0.61 -70.16 59.04
CA GLY A 594 -0.36 -70.89 58.23
C GLY A 594 -1.71 -70.92 58.95
N LEU A 595 -2.65 -70.04 58.58
CA LEU A 595 -4.11 -70.08 58.88
C LEU A 595 -4.80 -69.17 57.82
N ALA A 596 -5.46 -69.68 56.78
CA ALA A 596 -6.74 -70.40 56.68
C ALA A 596 -7.99 -69.54 56.97
N ASP A 597 -8.85 -69.48 55.93
CA ASP A 597 -10.29 -69.15 55.89
C ASP A 597 -10.69 -67.72 56.27
N ASP A 598 -11.62 -66.98 55.66
CA ASP A 598 -12.66 -67.07 54.62
C ASP A 598 -12.62 -65.66 53.94
N ASP A 599 -13.21 -65.29 52.81
CA ASP A 599 -14.55 -65.51 52.31
C ASP A 599 -14.65 -64.90 50.89
N GLN A 600 -15.71 -65.28 50.20
CA GLN A 600 -16.01 -65.13 48.79
C GLN A 600 -16.43 -63.72 48.36
N GLY A 601 -16.27 -63.45 47.05
CA GLY A 601 -17.19 -62.64 46.24
C GLY A 601 -17.15 -61.13 46.47
N GLU A 602 -17.44 -60.26 45.53
CA GLU A 602 -18.03 -60.35 44.19
C GLU A 602 -17.53 -59.15 43.38
N ASP A 603 -17.75 -59.25 42.08
CA ASP A 603 -17.69 -58.24 41.03
C ASP A 603 -18.20 -56.84 41.40
N ILE A 604 -17.71 -55.81 40.69
CA ILE A 604 -18.50 -54.94 39.78
C ILE A 604 -17.70 -53.66 39.44
N ASP A 605 -17.56 -53.45 38.13
CA ASP A 605 -17.43 -52.20 37.34
C ASP A 605 -17.14 -50.86 38.04
N ASP A 606 -16.05 -50.20 37.64
CA ASP A 606 -16.07 -49.04 36.70
C ASP A 606 -14.67 -48.76 36.13
#